data_AF-A0A1Z4M0W3-F1
#
_entry.id   AF-A0A1Z4M0W3-F1
#
_cell.length_a   1.000
_cell.length_b   1.000
_cell.length_c   1.000
_cell.angle_alpha   90.00
_cell.angle_beta   90.00
_cell.angle_gamma   90.00
#
_symmetry.space_group_name_H-M   'P 1'
#
loop_
_entity.id
_entity.type
_entity.pdbx_description
1 polymer ?
#
loop_
_entity_poly.entity_id
_entity_poly.type
_entity_poly.pdbx_seq_one_letter_code
_entity_poly.pdbx_strand_id
1 'polypeptide(L)'
;MSTRNFKRAYNQLEMCMKDLANKNDEIYVPNIVPDSPADYIFICMEPSLGEWAKNRDEAESKLRDGFTNFLDGFNTMVLHFAIRNYLCQDNQTYHLTDLSKGAMLVKDADNNRIERYENWYPLLLHEMNLIASTNVKVFAIGSHVVNFLQKQQFPWDFTQLIHYSGQAVSHWDRVVKEREEDFKRFKDTVTHEDFLNNAKSVIESSKVPLVISESVLKKMCKSNLTLSRFKLMFNYKLIFDAVRSLG
;
A
#
# COMPACT_ATOMS: atom_id res chain seq x y z
N MET A 1 0.49 -23.64 8.02
CA MET A 1 -0.59 -23.16 8.92
C MET A 1 -1.92 -23.33 8.19
N SER A 2 -3.01 -23.77 8.84
CA SER A 2 -4.32 -23.82 8.17
C SER A 2 -4.89 -22.41 7.96
N THR A 3 -5.72 -22.19 6.94
CA THR A 3 -6.34 -20.87 6.66
C THR A 3 -7.14 -20.33 7.86
N ARG A 4 -7.83 -21.21 8.59
CA ARG A 4 -8.57 -20.82 9.81
C ARG A 4 -7.63 -20.34 10.92
N ASN A 5 -6.48 -20.99 11.08
CA ASN A 5 -5.49 -20.58 12.09
C ASN A 5 -4.80 -19.27 11.68
N PHE A 6 -4.52 -19.08 10.39
CA PHE A 6 -3.95 -17.84 9.86
C PHE A 6 -4.86 -16.64 10.12
N LYS A 7 -6.14 -16.73 9.73
CA LYS A 7 -7.12 -15.65 9.97
C LYS A 7 -7.28 -15.32 11.46
N ARG A 8 -7.31 -16.35 12.31
CA ARG A 8 -7.38 -16.14 13.76
C ARG A 8 -6.15 -15.41 14.30
N ALA A 9 -4.95 -15.79 13.87
CA ALA A 9 -3.71 -15.14 14.27
C ALA A 9 -3.66 -13.68 13.79
N TYR A 10 -4.09 -13.42 12.54
CA TYR A 10 -4.14 -12.06 12.00
C TYR A 10 -5.14 -11.19 12.76
N ASN A 11 -6.33 -11.72 13.09
CA ASN A 11 -7.31 -11.00 13.90
C ASN A 11 -6.77 -10.65 15.30
N GLN A 12 -6.00 -11.55 15.93
CA GLN A 12 -5.36 -11.27 17.22
C GLN A 12 -4.31 -10.17 17.10
N LEU A 13 -3.50 -10.19 16.03
CA LEU A 13 -2.54 -9.13 15.75
C LEU A 13 -3.23 -7.79 15.53
N GLU A 14 -4.33 -7.77 14.77
CA GLU A 14 -5.13 -6.56 14.56
C GLU A 14 -5.68 -6.00 15.88
N MET A 15 -6.09 -6.84 16.83
CA MET A 15 -6.49 -6.36 18.16
C MET A 15 -5.33 -5.64 18.86
N CYS A 16 -4.12 -6.20 18.83
CA CYS A 16 -2.94 -5.53 19.39
C CYS A 16 -2.63 -4.19 18.70
N MET A 17 -2.81 -4.12 17.37
CA MET A 17 -2.64 -2.86 16.63
C MET A 17 -3.68 -1.81 17.02
N LYS A 18 -4.95 -2.22 17.20
CA LYS A 18 -6.02 -1.34 17.69
C LYS A 18 -5.73 -0.85 19.11
N ASP A 19 -5.26 -1.73 19.99
CA ASP A 19 -4.90 -1.37 21.36
C ASP A 19 -3.74 -0.36 21.40
N LEU A 20 -2.72 -0.53 20.55
CA LEU A 20 -1.61 0.42 20.43
C LEU A 20 -2.09 1.79 19.93
N ALA A 21 -2.92 1.81 18.88
CA ALA A 21 -3.48 3.06 18.36
C ALA A 21 -4.29 3.79 19.44
N ASN A 22 -5.17 3.07 20.15
CA ASN A 22 -5.98 3.63 21.24
C ASN A 22 -5.10 4.21 22.36
N LYS A 23 -4.03 3.49 22.75
CA LYS A 23 -3.09 3.96 23.79
C LYS A 23 -2.40 5.27 23.40
N ASN A 24 -2.16 5.48 22.11
CA ASN A 24 -1.45 6.65 21.58
C ASN A 24 -2.41 7.75 21.08
N ASP A 25 -3.72 7.61 21.30
CA ASP A 25 -4.75 8.50 20.75
C ASP A 25 -4.65 8.66 19.21
N GLU A 26 -4.38 7.55 18.53
CA GLU A 26 -4.33 7.47 17.07
C GLU A 26 -5.57 6.76 16.52
N ILE A 27 -5.95 7.07 15.28
CA ILE A 27 -7.07 6.40 14.61
C ILE A 27 -6.53 5.16 13.90
N TYR A 28 -6.83 3.96 14.38
CA TYR A 28 -6.44 2.72 13.69
C TYR A 28 -7.13 2.62 12.33
N VAL A 29 -6.35 2.47 11.25
CA VAL A 29 -6.87 2.22 9.90
C VAL A 29 -6.53 0.79 9.48
N PRO A 30 -7.54 -0.06 9.20
CA PRO A 30 -7.30 -1.43 8.79
C PRO A 30 -6.79 -1.49 7.34
N ASN A 31 -5.85 -2.40 7.08
CA ASN A 31 -5.44 -2.79 5.74
C ASN A 31 -6.31 -3.93 5.22
N ILE A 32 -6.21 -4.24 3.92
CA ILE A 32 -6.85 -5.43 3.35
C ILE A 32 -6.31 -6.67 4.08
N VAL A 33 -7.20 -7.49 4.63
CA VAL A 33 -6.80 -8.70 5.36
C VAL A 33 -6.31 -9.75 4.36
N PRO A 34 -5.08 -10.27 4.52
CA PRO A 34 -4.57 -11.32 3.65
C PRO A 34 -5.35 -12.62 3.89
N ASP A 35 -5.58 -13.41 2.83
CA ASP A 35 -6.21 -14.74 2.95
C ASP A 35 -5.17 -15.85 3.23
N SER A 36 -3.89 -15.58 2.95
CA SER A 36 -2.74 -16.47 3.10
C SER A 36 -1.44 -15.66 3.24
N PRO A 37 -0.30 -16.29 3.58
CA PRO A 37 1.00 -15.67 3.41
C PRO A 37 1.19 -15.13 1.98
N ALA A 38 1.84 -13.97 1.88
CA ALA A 38 2.08 -13.22 0.66
C ALA A 38 3.51 -13.43 0.13
N ASP A 39 3.63 -13.46 -1.19
CA ASP A 39 4.91 -13.57 -1.90
C ASP A 39 5.61 -12.21 -2.03
N TYR A 40 4.81 -11.14 -2.01
CA TYR A 40 5.29 -9.77 -2.07
C TYR A 40 4.68 -8.96 -0.94
N ILE A 41 5.50 -8.25 -0.16
CA ILE A 41 5.02 -7.34 0.88
C ILE A 41 5.52 -5.94 0.61
N PHE A 42 4.62 -4.96 0.68
CA PHE A 42 4.91 -3.56 0.47
C PHE A 42 4.68 -2.80 1.77
N ILE A 43 5.72 -2.17 2.29
CA ILE A 43 5.70 -1.43 3.55
C ILE A 43 5.70 0.07 3.20
N CYS A 44 4.55 0.70 3.44
CA CYS A 44 4.31 2.14 3.34
C CYS A 44 4.61 2.82 4.68
N MET A 45 4.41 4.14 4.72
CA MET A 45 4.70 5.00 5.87
C MET A 45 3.62 4.87 6.96
N GLU A 46 2.70 5.82 7.01
CA GLU A 46 1.55 5.85 7.90
C GLU A 46 0.34 6.34 7.09
N PRO A 47 -0.89 5.89 7.40
CA PRO A 47 -2.08 6.49 6.83
C PRO A 47 -2.21 7.93 7.30
N SER A 48 -2.71 8.80 6.42
CA SER A 48 -3.15 10.14 6.80
C SER A 48 -4.64 10.25 6.54
N LEU A 49 -5.35 11.15 7.23
CA LEU A 49 -6.77 11.40 6.95
C LEU A 49 -6.99 11.92 5.51
N GLY A 50 -6.00 12.64 4.97
CA GLY A 50 -5.94 13.02 3.56
C GLY A 50 -7.26 13.54 2.99
N GLU A 51 -7.71 12.94 1.90
CA GLU A 51 -8.98 13.26 1.24
C GLU A 51 -10.16 12.40 1.74
N TRP A 52 -9.89 11.35 2.51
CA TRP A 52 -10.92 10.39 2.91
C TRP A 52 -11.60 10.78 4.22
N ALA A 53 -11.06 11.70 5.03
CA ALA A 53 -11.76 12.26 6.18
C ALA A 53 -11.26 13.66 6.52
N LYS A 54 -12.17 14.56 6.92
CA LYS A 54 -11.82 15.95 7.31
C LYS A 54 -11.41 16.09 8.77
N ASN A 55 -11.90 15.19 9.62
CA ASN A 55 -11.68 15.20 11.06
C ASN A 55 -11.83 13.76 11.62
N ARG A 56 -11.57 13.61 12.93
CA ARG A 56 -11.65 12.32 13.62
C ARG A 56 -13.05 11.71 13.53
N ASP A 57 -14.11 12.47 13.79
CA ASP A 57 -15.48 11.93 13.80
C ASP A 57 -15.89 11.35 12.43
N GLU A 58 -15.54 12.03 11.35
CA GLU A 58 -15.76 11.53 9.99
C GLU A 58 -14.92 10.27 9.71
N ALA A 59 -13.66 10.27 10.16
CA ALA A 59 -12.76 9.13 10.00
C ALA A 59 -13.31 7.88 10.72
N GLU A 60 -13.70 8.02 11.98
CA GLU A 60 -14.31 6.95 12.77
C GLU A 60 -15.64 6.47 12.16
N SER A 61 -16.46 7.38 11.63
CA SER A 61 -17.69 7.00 10.93
C SER A 61 -17.38 6.13 9.72
N LYS A 62 -16.44 6.54 8.87
CA LYS A 62 -16.06 5.78 7.67
C LYS A 62 -15.45 4.43 8.02
N LEU A 63 -14.66 4.35 9.09
CA LEU A 63 -14.10 3.09 9.59
C LEU A 63 -15.20 2.14 10.07
N ARG A 64 -16.23 2.64 10.79
CA ARG A 64 -17.40 1.83 11.15
C ARG A 64 -18.17 1.32 9.94
N ASP A 65 -18.22 2.11 8.87
CA ASP A 65 -18.87 1.72 7.60
C ASP A 65 -18.02 0.76 6.75
N GLY A 66 -16.79 0.43 7.17
CA GLY A 66 -15.92 -0.54 6.51
C GLY A 66 -14.85 0.07 5.61
N PHE A 67 -14.48 1.34 5.80
CA PHE A 67 -13.31 1.93 5.14
C PHE A 67 -12.06 1.08 5.41
N THR A 68 -11.31 0.83 4.35
CA THR A 68 -10.08 0.02 4.38
C THR A 68 -8.99 0.76 3.61
N ASN A 69 -7.78 0.77 4.17
CA ASN A 69 -6.64 1.46 3.57
C ASN A 69 -6.33 0.92 2.16
N PHE A 70 -5.62 1.73 1.37
CA PHE A 70 -5.18 1.44 0.00
C PHE A 70 -6.28 1.30 -1.07
N LEU A 71 -7.56 1.22 -0.72
CA LEU A 71 -8.65 1.10 -1.70
C LEU A 71 -9.18 2.43 -2.23
N ASP A 72 -9.21 3.50 -1.41
CA ASP A 72 -9.88 4.76 -1.77
C ASP A 72 -9.00 5.74 -2.60
N GLY A 73 -7.71 5.44 -2.77
CA GLY A 73 -6.76 6.30 -3.45
C GLY A 73 -6.54 5.92 -4.92
N PHE A 74 -6.56 6.90 -5.83
CA PHE A 74 -6.22 6.61 -7.23
C PHE A 74 -4.75 6.19 -7.38
N ASN A 75 -3.84 6.84 -6.63
CA ASN A 75 -2.41 6.51 -6.71
C ASN A 75 -2.07 5.19 -6.00
N THR A 76 -2.83 4.79 -4.97
CA THR A 76 -2.72 3.43 -4.40
C THR A 76 -3.26 2.40 -5.39
N MET A 77 -4.29 2.75 -6.17
CA MET A 77 -4.77 1.90 -7.25
C MET A 77 -3.77 1.77 -8.42
N VAL A 78 -2.96 2.79 -8.70
CA VAL A 78 -1.79 2.67 -9.61
C VAL A 78 -0.78 1.65 -9.08
N LEU A 79 -0.54 1.61 -7.76
CA LEU A 79 0.32 0.59 -7.16
C LEU A 79 -0.28 -0.80 -7.31
N HIS A 80 -1.57 -1.00 -6.97
CA HIS A 80 -2.27 -2.29 -7.17
C HIS A 80 -2.20 -2.76 -8.63
N PHE A 81 -2.45 -1.86 -9.58
CA PHE A 81 -2.35 -2.15 -11.00
C PHE A 81 -0.94 -2.62 -11.37
N ALA A 82 0.09 -1.88 -10.97
CA ALA A 82 1.47 -2.21 -11.31
C ALA A 82 1.90 -3.57 -10.71
N ILE A 83 1.50 -3.86 -9.47
CA ILE A 83 1.79 -5.13 -8.81
C ILE A 83 1.16 -6.28 -9.58
N ARG A 84 -0.14 -6.20 -9.86
CA ARG A 84 -0.89 -7.29 -10.53
C ARG A 84 -0.44 -7.53 -11.97
N ASN A 85 -0.07 -6.49 -12.72
CA ASN A 85 0.24 -6.63 -14.15
C ASN A 85 1.73 -6.87 -14.43
N TYR A 86 2.63 -6.40 -13.55
CA TYR A 86 4.06 -6.43 -13.83
C TYR A 86 4.86 -7.29 -12.86
N LEU A 87 4.36 -7.52 -11.64
CA LEU A 87 5.08 -8.30 -10.63
C LEU A 87 4.48 -9.70 -10.42
N CYS A 88 3.22 -9.77 -10.01
CA CYS A 88 2.56 -11.02 -9.65
C CYS A 88 2.33 -11.93 -10.86
N GLN A 89 2.56 -13.23 -10.65
CA GLN A 89 2.04 -14.32 -11.49
C GLN A 89 0.71 -14.83 -10.93
N ASP A 90 -0.05 -15.62 -11.70
CA ASP A 90 -1.42 -16.05 -11.39
C ASP A 90 -1.59 -16.75 -10.02
N ASN A 91 -0.54 -17.39 -9.51
CA ASN A 91 -0.53 -18.10 -8.23
C ASN A 91 0.15 -17.31 -7.09
N GLN A 92 0.60 -16.08 -7.34
CA GLN A 92 1.30 -15.27 -6.36
C GLN A 92 0.37 -14.22 -5.76
N THR A 93 0.60 -13.93 -4.49
CA THR A 93 -0.19 -12.94 -3.74
C THR A 93 0.69 -11.83 -3.17
N TYR A 94 0.08 -10.71 -2.83
CA TYR A 94 0.78 -9.59 -2.22
C TYR A 94 -0.01 -9.00 -1.05
N HIS A 95 0.72 -8.34 -0.15
CA HIS A 95 0.15 -7.59 0.96
C HIS A 95 0.67 -6.16 0.96
N LEU A 96 -0.24 -5.19 1.05
CA LEU A 96 0.09 -3.79 1.29
C LEU A 96 -0.06 -3.50 2.77
N THR A 97 0.97 -2.90 3.35
CA THR A 97 0.99 -2.58 4.76
C THR A 97 1.65 -1.24 5.02
N ASP A 98 1.53 -0.75 6.25
CA ASP A 98 2.15 0.49 6.72
C ASP A 98 3.05 0.18 7.91
N LEU A 99 4.11 0.96 8.05
CA LEU A 99 4.98 0.88 9.21
C LEU A 99 4.25 1.31 10.50
N SER A 100 3.33 2.27 10.40
CA SER A 100 2.38 2.64 11.45
C SER A 100 0.95 2.54 10.93
N LYS A 101 0.02 1.97 11.72
CA LYS A 101 -1.41 1.89 11.35
C LYS A 101 -2.25 3.05 11.89
N GLY A 102 -1.67 3.88 12.76
CA GLY A 102 -2.32 5.04 13.32
C GLY A 102 -2.39 6.17 12.31
N ALA A 103 -3.61 6.58 11.92
CA ALA A 103 -3.83 7.75 11.09
C ALA A 103 -3.85 9.03 11.91
N MET A 104 -3.32 10.08 11.29
CA MET A 104 -3.31 11.44 11.82
C MET A 104 -3.61 12.47 10.74
N LEU A 105 -3.81 13.72 11.16
CA LEU A 105 -3.87 14.84 10.24
C LEU A 105 -2.49 15.04 9.59
N VAL A 106 -2.48 15.42 8.31
CA VAL A 106 -1.23 15.60 7.53
C VAL A 106 -0.27 16.59 8.20
N LYS A 107 -0.80 17.66 8.81
CA LYS A 107 0.00 18.66 9.53
C LYS A 107 0.78 18.09 10.73
N ASP A 108 0.33 16.96 11.25
CA ASP A 108 0.92 16.30 12.42
C ASP A 108 1.80 15.10 12.01
N ALA A 109 1.88 14.79 10.71
CA ALA A 109 2.60 13.62 10.20
C ALA A 109 4.12 13.69 10.47
N ASP A 110 4.72 14.87 10.52
CA ASP A 110 6.14 15.03 10.85
C ASP A 110 6.40 15.00 12.36
N ASN A 111 5.38 15.24 13.19
CA ASN A 111 5.53 15.27 14.64
C ASN A 111 5.81 13.85 15.16
N ASN A 112 6.90 13.69 15.90
CA ASN A 112 7.31 12.45 16.58
C ASN A 112 7.34 11.21 15.67
N ARG A 113 7.60 11.37 14.35
CA ARG A 113 7.58 10.25 13.40
C ARG A 113 8.49 9.10 13.81
N ILE A 114 9.70 9.41 14.28
CA ILE A 114 10.68 8.39 14.69
C ILE A 114 10.13 7.58 15.87
N GLU A 115 9.65 8.24 16.92
CA GLU A 115 9.09 7.57 18.09
C GLU A 115 7.85 6.73 17.73
N ARG A 116 6.96 7.27 16.90
CA ARG A 116 5.81 6.52 16.38
C ARG A 116 6.26 5.26 15.65
N TYR A 117 7.23 5.38 14.75
CA TYR A 117 7.77 4.24 14.02
C TYR A 117 8.39 3.20 14.97
N GLU A 118 9.15 3.64 15.98
CA GLU A 118 9.72 2.77 17.01
C GLU A 118 8.63 2.03 17.80
N ASN A 119 7.53 2.69 18.13
CA ASN A 119 6.40 2.10 18.85
C ASN A 119 5.65 1.05 18.01
N TRP A 120 5.47 1.29 16.72
CA TRP A 120 4.74 0.39 15.82
C TRP A 120 5.60 -0.76 15.28
N TYR A 121 6.93 -0.60 15.23
CA TYR A 121 7.85 -1.55 14.61
C TYR A 121 7.75 -3.00 15.17
N PRO A 122 7.60 -3.25 16.48
CA PRO A 122 7.40 -4.62 16.98
C PRO A 122 6.15 -5.30 16.41
N LEU A 123 5.06 -4.55 16.20
CA LEU A 123 3.85 -5.08 15.58
C LEU A 123 4.01 -5.31 14.07
N LEU A 124 4.79 -4.46 13.39
CA LEU A 124 5.19 -4.72 12.00
C LEU A 124 6.00 -6.02 11.90
N LEU A 125 6.97 -6.26 12.79
CA LEU A 125 7.73 -7.52 12.80
C LEU A 125 6.83 -8.73 13.05
N HIS A 126 5.83 -8.61 13.93
CA HIS A 126 4.85 -9.66 14.16
C HIS A 126 3.99 -9.89 12.90
N GLU A 127 3.54 -8.82 12.24
CA GLU A 127 2.82 -8.90 10.97
C GLU A 127 3.66 -9.65 9.94
N MET A 128 4.89 -9.21 9.68
CA MET A 128 5.81 -9.83 8.72
C MET A 128 6.02 -11.33 8.98
N ASN A 129 6.27 -11.71 10.23
CA ASN A 129 6.44 -13.13 10.60
C ASN A 129 5.19 -13.98 10.35
N LEU A 130 4.01 -13.37 10.43
CA LEU A 130 2.74 -14.05 10.16
C LEU A 130 2.48 -14.15 8.65
N ILE A 131 2.69 -13.05 7.91
CA ILE A 131 2.21 -12.91 6.53
C ILE A 131 3.27 -13.20 5.47
N ALA A 132 4.55 -13.29 5.79
CA ALA A 132 5.59 -13.58 4.81
C ALA A 132 5.52 -15.05 4.36
N SER A 133 5.51 -15.28 3.04
CA SER A 133 5.86 -16.59 2.51
C SER A 133 7.37 -16.87 2.66
N THR A 134 7.79 -18.13 2.51
CA THR A 134 9.19 -18.54 2.71
C THR A 134 10.18 -17.76 1.82
N ASN A 135 9.75 -17.36 0.63
CA ASN A 135 10.58 -16.65 -0.36
C ASN A 135 10.10 -15.22 -0.59
N VAL A 136 9.48 -14.60 0.43
CA VAL A 136 8.89 -13.28 0.31
C VAL A 136 9.89 -12.26 -0.24
N LYS A 137 9.42 -11.38 -1.12
CA LYS A 137 10.15 -10.18 -1.53
C LYS A 137 9.51 -8.96 -0.89
N VAL A 138 10.32 -8.16 -0.21
CA VAL A 138 9.83 -6.99 0.50
C VAL A 138 10.17 -5.72 -0.27
N PHE A 139 9.23 -4.78 -0.30
CA PHE A 139 9.39 -3.47 -0.90
C PHE A 139 9.12 -2.39 0.15
N ALA A 140 10.08 -1.49 0.34
CA ALA A 140 9.91 -0.32 1.20
C ALA A 140 9.54 0.89 0.34
N ILE A 141 8.35 1.47 0.56
CA ILE A 141 7.83 2.58 -0.25
C ILE A 141 8.20 3.91 0.40
N GLY A 142 9.07 4.68 -0.25
CA GLY A 142 9.52 6.00 0.20
C GLY A 142 10.77 5.96 1.08
N SER A 143 11.52 7.07 1.05
CA SER A 143 12.82 7.19 1.72
C SER A 143 12.73 7.11 3.25
N HIS A 144 11.64 7.59 3.85
CA HIS A 144 11.46 7.52 5.30
C HIS A 144 11.36 6.08 5.82
N VAL A 145 10.62 5.21 5.12
CA VAL A 145 10.52 3.79 5.45
C VAL A 145 11.88 3.12 5.27
N VAL A 146 12.55 3.35 4.13
CA VAL A 146 13.88 2.79 3.84
C VAL A 146 14.88 3.14 4.94
N ASN A 147 15.02 4.43 5.25
CA ASN A 147 15.98 4.90 6.25
C ASN A 147 15.69 4.31 7.63
N PHE A 148 14.41 4.21 8.00
CA PHE A 148 14.02 3.61 9.26
C PHE A 148 14.35 2.11 9.32
N LEU A 149 13.96 1.34 8.30
CA LEU A 149 14.22 -0.10 8.24
C LEU A 149 15.73 -0.43 8.21
N GLN A 150 16.54 0.36 7.51
CA GLN A 150 18.00 0.24 7.54
C GLN A 150 18.57 0.48 8.94
N LYS A 151 18.12 1.56 9.61
CA LYS A 151 18.56 1.89 10.97
C LYS A 151 18.22 0.78 11.97
N GLN A 152 17.03 0.16 11.82
CA GLN A 152 16.58 -0.93 12.69
C GLN A 152 17.17 -2.30 12.31
N GLN A 153 18.03 -2.39 11.28
CA GLN A 153 18.56 -3.65 10.77
C GLN A 153 17.43 -4.65 10.48
N PHE A 154 16.42 -4.18 9.74
CA PHE A 154 15.24 -4.98 9.41
C PHE A 154 15.63 -6.36 8.83
N PRO A 155 15.05 -7.47 9.33
CA PRO A 155 15.63 -8.79 9.11
C PRO A 155 15.30 -9.40 7.74
N TRP A 156 14.56 -8.69 6.89
CA TRP A 156 14.33 -9.08 5.49
C TRP A 156 15.05 -8.13 4.55
N ASP A 157 15.66 -8.68 3.50
CA ASP A 157 16.11 -7.89 2.37
C ASP A 157 14.91 -7.20 1.72
N PHE A 158 15.11 -5.94 1.30
CA PHE A 158 14.05 -5.17 0.66
C PHE A 158 14.56 -4.29 -0.48
N THR A 159 13.66 -4.05 -1.43
CA THR A 159 13.87 -3.13 -2.55
C THR A 159 13.15 -1.82 -2.27
N GLN A 160 13.82 -0.69 -2.48
CA GLN A 160 13.17 0.62 -2.39
C GLN A 160 12.24 0.85 -3.58
N LEU A 161 11.03 1.32 -3.29
CA LEU A 161 10.12 1.90 -4.27
C LEU A 161 9.93 3.40 -4.02
N ILE A 162 9.65 4.10 -5.11
CA ILE A 162 9.29 5.51 -5.05
C ILE A 162 7.92 5.68 -4.39
N HIS A 163 7.75 6.75 -3.61
CA HIS A 163 6.49 7.02 -2.94
C HIS A 163 5.40 7.46 -3.93
N TYR A 164 4.15 7.05 -3.72
CA TYR A 164 3.01 7.36 -4.61
C TYR A 164 2.33 8.72 -4.32
N SER A 165 2.76 9.46 -3.30
CA SER A 165 2.22 10.81 -3.02
C SER A 165 2.55 11.79 -4.13
N GLY A 166 1.69 12.78 -4.38
CA GLY A 166 1.96 13.87 -5.31
C GLY A 166 3.23 14.68 -5.00
N GLN A 167 3.71 14.67 -3.75
CA GLN A 167 4.97 15.31 -3.37
C GLN A 167 6.21 14.66 -4.04
N ALA A 168 6.08 13.42 -4.54
CA ALA A 168 7.16 12.69 -5.17
C ALA A 168 7.18 12.82 -6.71
N VAL A 169 6.32 13.64 -7.31
CA VAL A 169 6.17 13.77 -8.77
C VAL A 169 7.50 14.11 -9.46
N SER A 170 8.30 15.00 -8.88
CA SER A 170 9.62 15.38 -9.42
C SER A 170 10.55 14.18 -9.57
N HIS A 171 10.46 13.20 -8.66
CA HIS A 171 11.23 11.97 -8.73
C HIS A 171 10.68 11.01 -9.80
N TRP A 172 9.36 10.97 -10.04
CA TRP A 172 8.77 10.18 -11.12
C TRP A 172 9.26 10.65 -12.49
N ASP A 173 9.37 11.97 -12.66
CA ASP A 173 9.85 12.61 -13.89
C ASP A 173 11.32 12.28 -14.19
N ARG A 174 12.16 12.23 -13.15
CA ARG A 174 13.60 11.97 -13.30
C ARG A 174 13.88 10.62 -13.95
N VAL A 175 13.12 9.58 -13.61
CA VAL A 175 13.30 8.23 -14.17
C VAL A 175 12.91 8.15 -15.64
N VAL A 176 11.98 9.01 -16.09
CA VAL A 176 11.52 9.03 -17.49
C VAL A 176 12.47 9.81 -18.40
N LYS A 177 13.22 10.79 -17.87
CA LYS A 177 14.11 11.69 -18.63
C LYS A 177 15.28 11.00 -19.37
N GLU A 178 15.51 9.72 -19.12
CA GLU A 178 16.55 8.95 -19.81
C GLU A 178 15.95 7.73 -20.52
N ARG A 179 14.62 7.65 -20.58
CA ARG A 179 13.84 6.48 -21.01
C ARG A 179 12.56 6.90 -21.73
N GLU A 180 12.56 8.04 -22.41
CA GLU A 180 11.36 8.65 -22.98
C GLU A 180 10.69 7.75 -24.01
N GLU A 181 11.47 7.10 -24.87
CA GLU A 181 10.94 6.19 -25.88
C GLU A 181 10.35 4.92 -25.25
N ASP A 182 10.99 4.37 -24.21
CA ASP A 182 10.47 3.23 -23.46
C ASP A 182 9.16 3.61 -22.75
N PHE A 183 9.12 4.80 -22.14
CA PHE A 183 7.95 5.34 -21.48
C PHE A 183 6.80 5.58 -22.46
N LYS A 184 7.08 6.10 -23.66
CA LYS A 184 6.08 6.30 -24.71
C LYS A 184 5.46 4.97 -25.12
N ARG A 185 6.30 3.97 -25.42
CA ARG A 185 5.81 2.61 -25.75
C ARG A 185 4.99 2.02 -24.60
N PHE A 186 5.46 2.15 -23.37
CA PHE A 186 4.73 1.70 -22.18
C PHE A 186 3.35 2.35 -22.07
N LYS A 187 3.25 3.67 -22.23
CA LYS A 187 1.99 4.40 -22.11
C LYS A 187 0.96 3.89 -23.13
N ASP A 188 1.40 3.54 -24.33
CA ASP A 188 0.52 3.01 -25.39
C ASP A 188 0.02 1.58 -25.09
N THR A 189 0.62 0.87 -24.13
CA THR A 189 0.18 -0.49 -23.70
C THR A 189 -0.87 -0.49 -22.59
N VAL A 190 -1.14 0.65 -21.95
CA VAL A 190 -2.04 0.73 -20.79
C VAL A 190 -3.24 1.60 -21.13
N THR A 191 -4.42 0.99 -21.21
CA THR A 191 -5.66 1.74 -21.41
C THR A 191 -6.29 2.13 -20.08
N HIS A 192 -7.16 3.15 -20.11
CA HIS A 192 -7.94 3.52 -18.94
C HIS A 192 -8.96 2.44 -18.55
N GLU A 193 -9.48 1.70 -19.52
CA GLU A 193 -10.40 0.58 -19.29
C GLU A 193 -9.71 -0.56 -18.54
N ASP A 194 -8.50 -0.97 -18.96
CA ASP A 194 -7.74 -2.00 -18.26
C ASP A 194 -7.47 -1.63 -16.79
N PHE A 195 -7.15 -0.34 -16.56
CA PHE A 195 -6.95 0.18 -15.22
C PHE A 195 -8.21 0.10 -14.37
N LEU A 196 -9.37 0.52 -14.90
CA LEU A 196 -10.65 0.45 -14.18
C LEU A 196 -11.08 -1.00 -13.92
N ASN A 197 -10.85 -1.90 -14.87
CA ASN A 197 -11.13 -3.33 -14.70
C ASN A 197 -10.26 -3.94 -13.59
N ASN A 198 -8.97 -3.59 -13.54
CA ASN A 198 -8.09 -4.01 -12.47
C ASN A 198 -8.54 -3.46 -11.10
N ALA A 199 -8.88 -2.17 -11.05
CA ALA A 199 -9.37 -1.53 -9.84
C ALA A 199 -10.64 -2.21 -9.30
N LYS A 200 -11.59 -2.53 -10.19
CA LYS A 200 -12.78 -3.30 -9.85
C LYS A 200 -12.46 -4.66 -9.27
N SER A 201 -11.57 -5.41 -9.92
CA SER A 201 -11.12 -6.70 -9.41
C SER A 201 -10.46 -6.60 -8.02
N VAL A 202 -9.66 -5.56 -7.75
CA VAL A 202 -9.04 -5.33 -6.44
C VAL A 202 -10.11 -5.12 -5.38
N ILE A 203 -11.06 -4.22 -5.63
CA ILE A 203 -12.14 -3.87 -4.71
C ILE A 203 -13.08 -5.05 -4.44
N GLU A 204 -13.43 -5.83 -5.47
CA GLU A 204 -14.27 -7.02 -5.29
C GLU A 204 -13.54 -8.09 -4.47
N SER A 205 -12.23 -8.26 -4.68
CA SER A 205 -11.43 -9.25 -3.94
C SER A 205 -11.15 -8.87 -2.48
N SER A 206 -11.26 -7.58 -2.12
CA SER A 206 -10.99 -7.10 -0.75
C SER A 206 -12.13 -7.34 0.22
N LYS A 207 -13.31 -7.77 -0.26
CA LYS A 207 -14.49 -8.15 0.56
C LYS A 207 -15.01 -7.02 1.46
N VAL A 208 -14.79 -5.76 1.07
CA VAL A 208 -15.38 -4.61 1.76
C VAL A 208 -16.90 -4.51 1.47
N PRO A 209 -17.69 -3.84 2.33
CA PRO A 209 -19.13 -3.70 2.12
C PRO A 209 -19.48 -3.10 0.75
N LEU A 210 -20.58 -3.57 0.15
CA LEU A 210 -21.00 -3.16 -1.20
C LEU A 210 -21.09 -1.64 -1.38
N VAL A 211 -21.63 -0.93 -0.38
CA VAL A 211 -21.75 0.55 -0.39
C VAL A 211 -20.37 1.22 -0.49
N ILE A 212 -19.36 0.67 0.18
CA ILE A 212 -17.97 1.15 0.10
C ILE A 212 -17.40 0.85 -1.28
N SER A 213 -17.57 -0.38 -1.78
CA SER A 213 -17.10 -0.78 -3.10
C SER A 213 -17.65 0.11 -4.22
N GLU A 214 -18.95 0.38 -4.21
CA GLU A 214 -19.61 1.25 -5.20
C GLU A 214 -19.11 2.70 -5.11
N SER A 215 -18.93 3.22 -3.89
CA SER A 215 -18.42 4.57 -3.66
C SER A 215 -17.00 4.73 -4.22
N VAL A 216 -16.11 3.79 -3.91
CA VAL A 216 -14.72 3.79 -4.39
C VAL A 216 -14.68 3.67 -5.92
N LEU A 217 -15.44 2.75 -6.50
CA LEU A 217 -15.53 2.59 -7.96
C LEU A 217 -16.02 3.86 -8.65
N LYS A 218 -17.06 4.48 -8.11
CA LYS A 218 -17.58 5.75 -8.64
C LYS A 218 -16.52 6.86 -8.59
N LYS A 219 -15.68 6.91 -7.55
CA LYS A 219 -14.55 7.84 -7.45
C LYS A 219 -13.48 7.53 -8.51
N MET A 220 -13.17 6.26 -8.74
CA MET A 220 -12.21 5.82 -9.76
C MET A 220 -12.68 6.20 -11.18
N CYS A 221 -13.94 5.93 -11.52
CA CYS A 221 -14.51 6.24 -12.85
C CYS A 221 -14.57 7.76 -13.15
N LYS A 222 -14.57 8.61 -12.10
CA LYS A 222 -14.51 10.07 -12.26
C LYS A 222 -13.10 10.63 -12.42
N SER A 223 -12.08 9.78 -12.26
CA SER A 223 -10.68 10.18 -12.22
C SER A 223 -9.94 9.64 -13.44
N ASN A 224 -8.97 10.40 -13.98
CA ASN A 224 -8.27 10.02 -15.21
C ASN A 224 -6.86 9.47 -14.95
N LEU A 225 -6.37 8.59 -15.83
CA LEU A 225 -4.94 8.30 -15.90
C LEU A 225 -4.19 9.50 -16.50
N THR A 226 -3.71 10.37 -15.62
CA THR A 226 -2.87 11.52 -16.00
C THR A 226 -1.49 11.07 -16.43
N LEU A 227 -0.76 11.94 -17.14
CA LEU A 227 0.63 11.68 -17.53
C LEU A 227 1.50 11.35 -16.30
N SER A 228 1.34 12.07 -15.18
CA SER A 228 2.07 11.80 -13.94
C SER A 228 1.80 10.39 -13.37
N ARG A 229 0.56 9.90 -13.48
CA ARG A 229 0.18 8.55 -13.03
C ARG A 229 0.77 7.46 -13.93
N PHE A 230 0.87 7.69 -15.25
CA PHE A 230 1.63 6.81 -16.13
C PHE A 230 3.10 6.77 -15.75
N LYS A 231 3.72 7.92 -15.44
CA LYS A 231 5.13 7.96 -15.01
C LYS A 231 5.35 7.18 -13.73
N LEU A 232 4.47 7.33 -12.74
CA LEU A 232 4.48 6.54 -11.51
C LEU A 232 4.40 5.03 -11.80
N MET A 233 3.44 4.63 -12.65
CA MET A 233 3.27 3.22 -13.03
C MET A 233 4.50 2.65 -13.75
N PHE A 234 5.11 3.45 -14.63
CA PHE A 234 6.35 3.08 -15.34
C PHE A 234 7.53 2.88 -14.37
N ASN A 235 7.66 3.75 -13.36
CA ASN A 235 8.68 3.59 -12.32
C ASN A 235 8.54 2.25 -11.60
N TYR A 236 7.31 1.87 -11.23
CA TYR A 236 7.06 0.56 -10.61
C TYR A 236 7.36 -0.59 -11.56
N LYS A 237 6.92 -0.50 -12.83
CA LYS A 237 7.19 -1.53 -13.83
C LYS A 237 8.69 -1.82 -13.95
N LEU A 238 9.53 -0.80 -14.08
CA LEU A 238 10.98 -0.98 -14.22
C LEU A 238 11.59 -1.76 -13.04
N ILE A 239 11.16 -1.47 -11.82
CA ILE A 239 11.65 -2.15 -10.62
C ILE A 239 11.12 -3.59 -10.57
N PHE A 240 9.84 -3.80 -10.90
CA PHE A 240 9.23 -5.13 -10.87
C PHE A 240 9.79 -6.05 -11.95
N ASP A 241 10.05 -5.55 -13.15
CA ASP A 241 10.73 -6.30 -14.20
C ASP A 241 12.14 -6.73 -13.75
N ALA A 242 12.88 -5.85 -13.07
CA ALA A 242 14.20 -6.15 -12.54
C ALA A 242 14.17 -7.19 -11.41
N VAL A 243 13.16 -7.17 -10.55
CA VAL A 243 12.99 -8.20 -9.52
C VAL A 243 12.65 -9.55 -10.15
N ARG A 244 11.81 -9.57 -11.20
CA ARG A 244 11.43 -10.78 -11.92
C ARG A 244 12.57 -11.41 -12.72
N SER A 245 13.56 -10.62 -13.15
CA SER A 245 14.71 -11.17 -13.87
C SER A 245 15.77 -11.78 -12.96
N LEU A 246 15.69 -11.55 -11.64
CA LEU A 246 16.62 -12.05 -10.62
C LEU A 246 16.14 -13.33 -9.93
N GLY A 247 14.88 -13.74 -10.12
CA GLY A 247 14.27 -14.93 -9.54
C GLY A 247 13.90 -15.95 -10.60
#